data_AF-A0AAU5JHU7-F1
#
_entry.id   AF-A0AAU5JHU7-F1
#
_cell.length_a   1.000
_cell.length_b   1.000
_cell.length_c   1.000
_cell.angle_alpha   90.00
_cell.angle_beta   90.00
_cell.angle_gamma   90.00
#
_symmetry.space_group_name_H-M   'P 1'
#
loop_
_entity.id
_entity.type
_entity.pdbx_description
1 polymer ?
#
loop_
_entity_poly.entity_id
_entity_poly.type
_entity_poly.pdbx_seq_one_letter_code
_entity_poly.pdbx_strand_id
1 'polypeptide(L)' 'MAGSRHFLRNQPAEQTRAEIKDDIAASRGAQRNLQANGQHRLAETMRQNTDERLDELNQLDNGTWTPNHA' A
#
# COMPACT_ATOMS: atom_id res chain seq x y z
N MET A 1 11.98 5.39 1.92
CA MET A 1 11.05 6.26 1.19
C MET A 1 10.43 5.43 0.06
N ALA A 2 9.42 4.61 0.38
CA ALA A 2 8.66 3.81 -0.59
C ALA A 2 7.40 4.60 -0.95
N GLY A 3 7.60 5.74 -1.58
CA GLY A 3 6.54 6.52 -2.18
C GLY A 3 6.90 6.63 -3.65
N SER A 4 5.92 6.41 -4.52
CA SER A 4 5.96 6.78 -5.93
C SER A 4 6.17 5.74 -7.02
N ARG A 5 5.67 4.52 -6.88
CA ARG A 5 5.63 3.57 -8.01
C ARG A 5 4.33 3.60 -8.82
N HIS A 6 3.20 4.02 -8.24
CA HIS A 6 1.90 4.09 -8.93
C HIS A 6 1.73 5.26 -9.92
N PHE A 7 2.76 6.09 -10.13
CA PHE A 7 2.67 7.32 -10.94
C PHE A 7 2.87 7.14 -12.45
N LEU A 8 3.24 5.94 -12.92
CA LEU A 8 3.39 5.71 -14.35
C LEU A 8 2.02 5.41 -14.96
N ARG A 9 1.41 6.45 -15.55
CA ARG A 9 0.12 6.52 -16.26
C ARG A 9 -0.18 5.38 -17.27
N ASN A 10 0.77 4.48 -17.52
CA ASN A 10 0.69 3.42 -18.53
C ASN A 10 1.22 2.05 -18.04
N GLN A 11 1.25 1.80 -16.73
CA GLN A 11 1.71 0.52 -16.21
C GLN A 11 0.61 -0.56 -16.35
N PRO A 12 0.93 -1.81 -16.76
CA PRO A 12 -0.06 -2.88 -16.83
C PRO A 12 -0.69 -3.16 -15.46
N ALA A 13 -2.00 -3.42 -15.43
CA ALA A 13 -2.73 -3.71 -14.19
C ALA A 13 -2.09 -4.85 -13.35
N GLU A 14 -1.53 -5.87 -14.01
CA GLU A 14 -0.80 -6.95 -13.32
C GLU A 14 0.46 -6.46 -12.59
N GLN A 15 1.18 -5.49 -13.16
CA GLN A 15 2.33 -4.88 -12.48
C GLN A 15 1.86 -4.01 -11.31
N THR A 16 0.81 -3.20 -11.50
CA THR A 16 0.22 -2.39 -10.43
C THR A 16 -0.25 -3.27 -9.27
N ARG A 17 -0.88 -4.41 -9.57
CA ARG A 17 -1.30 -5.41 -8.58
C ARG A 17 -0.11 -5.96 -7.79
N ALA A 18 0.97 -6.33 -8.48
CA ALA A 18 2.18 -6.85 -7.84
C ALA A 18 2.81 -5.80 -6.91
N GLU A 19 2.92 -4.55 -7.36
CA GLU A 19 3.49 -3.46 -6.56
C GLU A 19 2.64 -3.14 -5.33
N ILE A 20 1.32 -3.08 -5.46
CA ILE A 20 0.42 -2.86 -4.30
C ILE A 20 0.59 -4.00 -3.28
N LYS A 21 0.70 -5.25 -3.75
CA LYS A 21 0.94 -6.41 -2.87
C LYS A 21 2.28 -6.34 -2.15
N ASP A 22 3.34 -5.96 -2.84
CA ASP A 22 4.68 -5.78 -2.26
C ASP A 22 4.66 -4.69 -1.18
N ASP A 23 3.99 -3.58 -1.44
CA ASP A 23 3.91 -2.47 -0.50
C ASP A 23 3.02 -2.79 0.72
N ILE A 24 1.95 -3.59 0.55
CA ILE A 24 1.19 -4.15 1.68
C ILE A 24 2.08 -5.04 2.55
N ALA A 25 2.86 -5.93 1.94
CA ALA A 25 3.75 -6.83 2.67
C ALA A 25 4.83 -6.05 3.44
N ALA A 26 5.44 -5.05 2.79
CA ALA A 26 6.41 -4.16 3.43
C ALA A 26 5.78 -3.36 4.58
N SER A 27 4.57 -2.83 4.39
CA SER A 27 3.86 -2.02 5.40
C SER A 27 3.45 -2.87 6.61
N ARG A 28 2.98 -4.10 6.40
CA ARG A 28 2.71 -5.07 7.49
C ARG A 28 3.98 -5.47 8.24
N GLY A 29 5.10 -5.65 7.55
CA GLY A 29 6.40 -5.90 8.17
C GLY A 29 6.84 -4.72 9.05
N ALA A 30 6.76 -3.50 8.51
CA ALA A 30 7.06 -2.28 9.25
C ALA A 30 6.13 -2.09 10.46
N GLN A 31 4.82 -2.34 10.30
CA GLN A 31 3.83 -2.28 11.39
C GLN A 31 4.24 -3.19 12.55
N ARG A 32 4.58 -4.46 12.26
CA ARG A 32 5.00 -5.43 13.29
C ARG A 32 6.27 -4.99 14.00
N ASN A 33 7.25 -4.49 13.25
CA ASN A 33 8.49 -3.96 13.81
C ASN A 33 8.24 -2.75 14.72
N LEU A 34 7.35 -1.84 14.32
CA LEU A 34 6.97 -0.68 15.12
C LEU A 34 6.23 -1.09 16.40
N GLN A 35 5.33 -2.08 16.32
CA GLN A 35 4.67 -2.64 17.52
C GLN A 35 5.67 -3.29 18.47
N ALA A 36 6.61 -4.09 17.94
CA ALA A 36 7.65 -4.73 18.74
C ALA A 36 8.58 -3.72 19.43
N ASN A 37 8.83 -2.57 18.78
CA ASN A 37 9.60 -1.45 19.34
C ASN A 37 8.78 -0.53 20.27
N GLY A 38 7.52 -0.88 20.60
CA GLY A 38 6.64 -0.07 21.45
C GLY A 38 6.10 1.20 20.80
N GLN A 39 6.33 1.41 19.50
CA GLN A 39 5.87 2.58 18.74
C GLN A 39 4.44 2.40 18.24
N HIS A 40 3.50 2.17 19.15
CA HIS A 40 2.11 1.81 18.82
C HIS A 40 1.37 2.84 17.96
N ARG A 41 1.63 4.15 18.16
CA ARG A 41 1.01 5.21 17.36
C ARG A 41 1.47 5.17 15.90
N LEU A 42 2.77 4.95 15.67
CA LEU A 42 3.31 4.82 14.31
C LEU A 42 2.85 3.51 13.67
N ALA A 43 2.74 2.43 14.45
CA ALA A 43 2.15 1.19 13.97
C ALA A 43 0.67 1.37 13.55
N GLU A 44 -0.11 2.18 14.26
CA GLU A 44 -1.49 2.48 13.89
C GLU A 44 -1.59 3.29 12.60
N THR A 45 -0.73 4.31 12.44
CA THR A 45 -0.62 5.04 11.16
C THR A 45 -0.23 4.11 10.01
N MET A 46 0.71 3.18 10.23
CA MET A 46 1.05 2.19 9.22
C MET A 46 -0.09 1.22 8.93
N ARG A 47 -0.92 0.89 9.93
CA ARG A 47 -2.13 0.09 9.71
C ARG A 47 -3.08 0.82 8.77
N GLN A 48 -3.38 2.09 9.03
CA GLN A 48 -4.25 2.92 8.19
C GLN A 48 -3.73 3.00 6.75
N ASN A 49 -2.44 3.29 6.56
CA ASN A 49 -1.83 3.30 5.22
C ASN A 49 -1.91 1.93 4.52
N THR A 50 -1.85 0.82 5.27
CA THR A 50 -2.00 -0.53 4.70
C THR A 50 -3.43 -0.80 4.29
N ASP A 51 -4.41 -0.31 5.06
CA ASP A 51 -5.82 -0.46 4.76
C ASP A 51 -6.18 0.32 3.48
N GLU A 52 -5.64 1.52 3.28
CA GLU A 52 -5.76 2.27 2.02
C GLU A 52 -5.22 1.49 0.81
N ARG A 53 -4.07 0.82 0.97
CA ARG A 53 -3.47 -0.03 -0.08
C ARG A 53 -4.34 -1.26 -0.40
N LEU A 54 -5.00 -1.83 0.60
CA LEU A 54 -5.95 -2.93 0.42
C LEU A 54 -7.18 -2.46 -0.35
N ASP A 55 -7.66 -1.24 -0.08
CA ASP A 55 -8.75 -0.64 -0.84
C ASP A 55 -8.33 -0.38 -2.29
N GLU A 56 -7.12 0.11 -2.54
CA GLU A 56 -6.59 0.24 -3.90
C GLU A 56 -6.50 -1.10 -4.63
N LEU A 57 -6.05 -2.17 -3.96
CA LEU A 57 -6.01 -3.51 -4.53
C LEU A 57 -7.42 -3.98 -4.90
N ASN A 58 -8.40 -3.76 -4.03
CA ASN A 58 -9.80 -4.11 -4.28
C ASN A 58 -10.38 -3.31 -5.44
N GLN A 59 -10.08 -2.01 -5.53
CA GLN A 59 -10.50 -1.18 -6.67
C GLN A 59 -9.88 -1.67 -7.99
N LEU A 60 -8.63 -2.13 -7.96
CA LEU A 60 -7.93 -2.66 -9.13
C LEU A 60 -8.57 -3.96 -9.59
N ASP A 61 -8.91 -4.83 -8.64
CA ASP A 61 -9.60 -6.09 -8.90
C ASP A 61 -11.02 -5.87 -9.44
N ASN A 62 -11.69 -4.80 -8.99
CA ASN A 62 -13.01 -4.40 -9.47
C ASN A 62 -12.98 -3.60 -10.78
N GLY A 63 -11.80 -3.29 -11.31
CA GLY A 63 -11.63 -2.48 -12.52
C GLY A 63 -12.04 -1.01 -12.37
N THR A 64 -12.27 -0.54 -11.13
CA THR A 64 -12.64 0.85 -10.81
C THR A 64 -11.44 1.67 -10.33
N TRP A 65 -10.24 1.11 -10.41
CA TRP A 65 -9.04 1.74 -9.90
C TRP A 65 -8.67 2.97 -10.71
N THR A 66 -8.45 4.06 -9.98
CA THR A 66 -7.91 5.31 -10.49
C THR A 66 -6.74 5.71 -9.59
N PRO A 67 -5.65 6.28 -10.12
CA PRO A 67 -4.53 6.72 -9.29
C PRO A 67 -5.02 7.79 -8.30
N ASN A 68 -5.08 7.42 -7.02
CA ASN A 68 -5.74 8.21 -5.97
C ASN A 68 -4.84 9.31 -5.38
N HIS A 69 -3.60 9.38 -5.85
CA HIS A 69 -2.60 10.34 -5.42
C HIS A 69 -1.91 10.93 -6.66
N ALA A 70 -2.40 12.07 -7.13
CA ALA A 70 -1.75 12.92 -8.12
C ALA A 70 -1.31 14.23 -7.45
#